data_AF-A0A3D0NXZ5-F1
#
_entry.id   AF-A0A3D0NXZ5-F1
#
_cell.length_a   1.000
_cell.length_b   1.000
_cell.length_c   1.000
_cell.angle_alpha   90.00
_cell.angle_beta   90.00
_cell.angle_gamma   90.00
#
_symmetry.space_group_name_H-M   'P 1'
#
loop_
_entity.id
_entity.type
_entity.pdbx_description
1 polymer ?
#
loop_
_entity_poly.entity_id
_entity_poly.type
_entity_poly.pdbx_seq_one_letter_code
_entity_poly.pdbx_strand_id
1 'polypeptide(L)'
;MLGFAQEAESRRCWDVPPPANQQQQGIDERIDQAFKPIANCWEATVFYEAPVPEPFNLPIVLYLLIGGAVFFTLVFGFVNIRRFPLALSVVRGKYDDIEMADDPDHKEPHSMKAEVEMTDDGDIVQTIKDEGHHGEVNHFQALATAVSGTVGLGNIAGVAIAVGIGGPGAKFWLIVTALP
;
A
#
# COMPACT_ATOMS: atom_id res chain seq x y z
N MET A 1 51.14 -13.05 -4.26
CA MET A 1 50.07 -13.80 -4.94
C MET A 1 49.37 -14.63 -3.87
N LEU A 2 48.59 -13.98 -2.98
CA LEU A 2 47.14 -13.72 -3.10
C LEU A 2 46.38 -15.06 -3.09
N GLY A 3 45.83 -15.53 -1.97
CA GLY A 3 44.94 -14.79 -1.07
C GLY A 3 43.45 -15.08 -1.33
N PHE A 4 43.12 -16.18 -2.03
CA PHE A 4 41.77 -16.44 -2.55
C PHE A 4 41.11 -17.74 -2.03
N ALA A 5 41.66 -18.40 -1.02
CA ALA A 5 41.21 -19.75 -0.62
C ALA A 5 40.52 -19.85 0.75
N GLN A 6 40.16 -18.73 1.39
CA GLN A 6 39.52 -18.75 2.72
C GLN A 6 38.21 -17.94 2.83
N GLU A 7 37.51 -17.69 1.71
CA GLU A 7 36.28 -16.87 1.64
C GLU A 7 35.04 -17.62 1.11
N ALA A 8 34.92 -18.91 1.41
CA ALA A 8 33.85 -19.77 0.87
C ALA A 8 32.96 -20.48 1.92
N GLU A 9 33.07 -20.20 3.22
CA GLU A 9 32.35 -20.98 4.26
C GLU A 9 31.34 -20.21 5.15
N SER A 10 30.94 -18.98 4.82
CA SER A 10 29.84 -18.29 5.56
C SER A 10 28.95 -17.38 4.70
N ARG A 11 28.71 -17.74 3.43
CA ARG A 11 27.84 -16.98 2.51
C ARG A 11 26.35 -17.31 2.69
N ARG A 12 25.81 -17.20 3.89
CA ARG A 12 24.36 -17.30 4.12
C ARG A 12 23.87 -15.96 4.63
N CYS A 13 22.74 -15.47 4.11
CA CYS A 13 22.17 -14.13 4.40
C CYS A 13 22.00 -13.82 5.91
N TRP A 14 22.15 -14.81 6.79
CA TRP A 14 21.95 -14.74 8.24
C TRP A 14 23.24 -14.84 9.07
N ASP A 15 24.42 -14.94 8.45
CA ASP A 15 25.70 -14.90 9.17
C ASP A 15 26.12 -13.44 9.40
N VAL A 16 25.56 -12.83 10.46
CA VAL A 16 25.88 -11.47 10.88
C VAL A 16 26.99 -11.53 11.94
N PRO A 17 28.17 -10.90 11.74
CA PRO A 17 29.18 -10.85 12.78
C PRO A 17 28.65 -10.05 13.98
N PRO A 18 28.87 -10.52 15.23
CA PRO A 18 28.41 -9.81 16.41
C PRO A 18 29.04 -8.41 16.48
N PRO A 19 28.29 -7.36 16.89
CA PRO A 19 28.77 -6.00 16.83
C PRO A 19 29.94 -5.79 17.78
N ALA A 20 31.01 -5.20 17.26
CA ALA A 20 32.12 -4.72 18.06
C ALA A 20 31.63 -3.52 18.90
N ASN A 21 31.39 -3.76 20.19
CA ASN A 21 30.83 -2.87 21.23
C ASN A 21 29.29 -2.90 21.40
N GLN A 22 28.87 -3.61 22.44
CA GLN A 22 27.49 -3.77 22.91
C GLN A 22 26.97 -2.61 23.78
N GLN A 23 27.76 -1.55 24.01
CA GLN A 23 27.46 -0.62 25.10
C GLN A 23 26.53 0.55 24.75
N GLN A 24 26.11 0.73 23.49
CA GLN A 24 25.11 1.76 23.15
C GLN A 24 24.33 1.39 21.88
N GLN A 25 23.52 0.34 21.94
CA GLN A 25 22.57 0.02 20.85
C GLN A 25 21.15 0.31 21.32
N GLY A 26 20.46 1.22 20.64
CA GLY A 26 19.03 1.44 20.84
C GLY A 26 18.23 0.17 20.56
N ILE A 27 17.01 0.09 21.10
CA ILE A 27 16.07 -1.03 20.83
C ILE A 27 15.86 -1.14 19.31
N ASP A 28 15.81 0.01 18.63
CA ASP A 28 15.71 0.13 17.16
C ASP A 28 16.87 -0.57 16.45
N GLU A 29 18.11 -0.35 16.89
CA GLU A 29 19.32 -0.94 16.27
C GLU A 29 19.34 -2.48 16.34
N ARG A 30 18.83 -3.04 17.45
CA ARG A 30 18.74 -4.49 17.67
C ARG A 30 17.65 -5.13 16.82
N ILE A 31 16.51 -4.45 16.69
CA ILE A 31 15.42 -4.86 15.83
C ILE A 31 15.90 -4.85 14.37
N ASP A 32 16.51 -3.74 13.94
CA ASP A 32 17.02 -3.58 12.59
C ASP A 32 18.01 -4.68 12.19
N GLN A 33 18.96 -5.03 13.08
CA GLN A 33 19.94 -6.09 12.83
C GLN A 33 19.34 -7.49 12.74
N ALA A 34 18.26 -7.75 13.48
CA ALA A 34 17.54 -9.02 13.40
C ALA A 34 16.73 -9.15 12.11
N PHE A 35 16.18 -8.05 11.59
CA PHE A 35 15.37 -8.04 10.36
C PHE A 35 16.18 -7.90 9.06
N LYS A 36 17.33 -7.22 9.11
CA LYS A 36 18.30 -7.10 8.00
C LYS A 36 18.60 -8.41 7.25
N PRO A 37 18.92 -9.54 7.91
CA PRO A 37 19.27 -10.77 7.19
C PRO A 37 18.12 -11.35 6.36
N ILE A 38 16.88 -11.19 6.82
CA ILE A 38 15.68 -11.65 6.11
C ILE A 38 15.37 -10.68 4.97
N ALA A 39 15.41 -9.37 5.26
CA ALA A 39 15.18 -8.31 4.29
C ALA A 39 16.15 -8.39 3.12
N ASN A 40 17.45 -8.53 3.39
CA ASN A 40 18.49 -8.61 2.36
C ASN A 40 18.31 -9.80 1.41
N CYS A 41 17.88 -10.94 1.95
CA CYS A 41 17.68 -12.15 1.15
C CYS A 41 16.45 -12.01 0.24
N TRP A 42 15.38 -11.40 0.73
CA TRP A 42 14.19 -11.07 -0.07
C TRP A 42 14.50 -9.98 -1.10
N GLU A 43 15.24 -8.94 -0.70
CA GLU A 43 15.66 -7.82 -1.55
C GLU A 43 16.50 -8.32 -2.72
N ALA A 44 17.52 -9.15 -2.46
CA ALA A 44 18.37 -9.73 -3.52
C ALA A 44 17.58 -10.60 -4.51
N THR A 45 16.47 -11.20 -4.07
CA THR A 45 15.61 -12.02 -4.93
C THR A 45 14.68 -11.15 -5.78
N VAL A 46 14.04 -10.15 -5.17
CA VAL A 46 13.03 -9.30 -5.82
C VAL A 46 13.67 -8.25 -6.74
N PHE A 47 14.82 -7.70 -6.32
CA PHE A 47 15.58 -6.69 -7.05
C PHE A 47 16.69 -7.29 -7.92
N TYR A 48 16.62 -8.59 -8.24
CA TYR A 48 17.54 -9.19 -9.20
C TYR A 48 17.41 -8.49 -10.55
N GLU A 49 18.53 -7.95 -11.03
CA GLU A 49 18.65 -7.28 -12.32
C GLU A 49 18.62 -8.30 -13.46
N ALA A 50 17.66 -8.15 -14.38
CA ALA A 50 17.59 -9.03 -15.53
C ALA A 50 18.82 -8.80 -16.43
N PRO A 51 19.49 -9.87 -16.93
CA PRO A 51 20.67 -9.75 -17.78
C PRO A 51 20.28 -9.36 -19.22
N VAL A 52 19.77 -8.14 -19.38
CA VAL A 52 19.38 -7.54 -20.66
C VAL A 52 20.28 -6.35 -21.00
N PRO A 53 20.46 -6.00 -22.29
CA PRO A 53 21.25 -4.85 -22.70
C PRO A 53 20.69 -3.52 -22.16
N GLU A 54 21.59 -2.59 -21.82
CA GLU A 54 21.25 -1.20 -21.52
C GLU A 54 20.42 -0.57 -22.65
N PRO A 55 19.37 0.22 -22.35
CA PRO A 55 18.96 0.77 -21.04
C PRO A 55 17.91 -0.07 -20.28
N PHE A 56 17.70 -1.33 -20.67
CA PHE A 56 16.60 -2.13 -20.13
C PHE A 56 16.98 -2.95 -18.90
N ASN A 57 18.16 -2.76 -18.31
CA ASN A 57 18.55 -3.47 -17.10
C ASN A 57 17.71 -3.01 -15.90
N LEU A 58 16.51 -3.57 -15.78
CA LEU A 58 15.53 -3.25 -14.76
C LEU A 58 15.34 -4.46 -13.84
N PRO A 59 15.04 -4.23 -12.54
CA PRO A 59 14.68 -5.30 -11.62
C PRO A 59 13.56 -6.19 -12.16
N ILE A 60 13.65 -7.50 -11.95
CA ILE A 60 12.62 -8.48 -12.37
C ILE A 60 11.23 -8.08 -11.87
N VAL A 61 11.14 -7.54 -10.65
CA VAL A 61 9.89 -7.06 -10.08
C VAL A 61 9.20 -6.02 -10.96
N LEU A 62 9.94 -5.12 -11.62
CA LEU A 62 9.35 -4.10 -12.49
C LEU A 62 8.75 -4.72 -13.76
N TYR A 63 9.42 -5.73 -14.33
CA TYR A 63 8.87 -6.50 -15.44
C TYR A 63 7.59 -7.25 -15.05
N LEU A 64 7.56 -7.84 -13.85
CA LEU A 64 6.39 -8.53 -13.31
C LEU A 64 5.22 -7.56 -13.09
N LEU A 65 5.48 -6.36 -12.54
CA LEU A 65 4.45 -5.35 -12.32
C LEU A 65 3.89 -4.82 -13.64
N ILE A 66 4.73 -4.43 -14.59
CA ILE A 66 4.26 -3.91 -15.89
C ILE A 66 3.52 -5.02 -16.65
N GLY A 67 4.06 -6.24 -16.68
CA GLY A 67 3.42 -7.37 -17.34
C GLY A 67 2.08 -7.73 -16.72
N GLY A 68 2.00 -7.79 -15.39
CA GLY A 68 0.76 -8.03 -14.66
C GLY A 68 -0.27 -6.93 -14.88
N ALA A 69 0.12 -5.66 -14.78
CA ALA A 69 -0.77 -4.51 -14.98
C ALA A 69 -1.35 -4.49 -16.39
N VAL A 70 -0.50 -4.69 -17.42
CA VAL A 70 -0.96 -4.76 -18.82
C VAL A 70 -1.86 -5.97 -19.04
N PHE A 71 -1.51 -7.14 -18.49
CA PHE A 71 -2.32 -8.35 -18.61
C PHE A 71 -3.71 -8.17 -17.99
N PHE A 72 -3.80 -7.74 -16.74
CA PHE A 72 -5.09 -7.50 -16.07
C PHE A 72 -5.91 -6.42 -16.78
N THR A 73 -5.27 -5.36 -17.25
CA THR A 73 -5.95 -4.27 -17.98
C THR A 73 -6.55 -4.74 -19.29
N LEU A 74 -5.83 -5.57 -20.06
CA LEU A 74 -6.32 -6.11 -21.33
C LEU A 74 -7.41 -7.16 -21.10
N VAL A 75 -7.26 -8.05 -20.12
CA VAL A 75 -8.24 -9.10 -19.81
C VAL A 75 -9.56 -8.52 -19.31
N PHE A 76 -9.52 -7.51 -18.44
CA PHE A 76 -10.72 -6.77 -18.02
C PHE A 76 -11.15 -5.71 -19.05
N GLY A 77 -10.40 -5.58 -20.14
CA GLY A 77 -10.68 -4.70 -21.24
C GLY A 77 -10.79 -3.23 -20.83
N PHE A 78 -9.97 -2.67 -19.94
CA PHE A 78 -10.06 -1.27 -19.48
C PHE A 78 -11.27 -0.96 -18.56
N VAL A 79 -11.59 -1.86 -17.62
CA VAL A 79 -12.60 -1.62 -16.56
C VAL A 79 -12.32 -0.33 -15.78
N ASN A 80 -11.05 -0.03 -15.48
CA ASN A 80 -10.63 1.17 -14.72
C ASN A 80 -11.20 2.47 -15.32
N ILE A 81 -11.31 2.57 -16.65
CA ILE A 81 -11.82 3.75 -17.34
C ILE A 81 -13.35 3.68 -17.49
N ARG A 82 -13.89 2.51 -17.87
CA ARG A 82 -15.33 2.39 -18.19
C ARG A 82 -16.24 2.42 -16.96
N ARG A 83 -15.78 1.89 -15.82
CA ARG A 83 -16.59 1.77 -14.60
C ARG A 83 -16.32 2.88 -13.58
N PHE A 84 -15.34 3.75 -13.83
CA PHE A 84 -15.09 4.96 -13.04
C PHE A 84 -16.34 5.84 -12.82
N PRO A 85 -17.16 6.19 -13.84
CA PRO A 85 -18.35 7.01 -13.62
C PRO A 85 -19.41 6.31 -12.76
N LEU A 86 -19.50 4.97 -12.86
CA LEU A 86 -20.41 4.18 -12.04
C LEU A 86 -19.98 4.21 -10.56
N ALA A 87 -18.69 3.99 -10.30
CA ALA A 87 -18.12 4.08 -8.96
C ALA A 87 -18.35 5.48 -8.34
N LEU A 88 -18.21 6.53 -9.14
CA LEU A 88 -18.45 7.90 -8.68
C LEU A 88 -19.93 8.16 -8.38
N SER A 89 -20.86 7.54 -9.11
CA SER A 89 -22.29 7.64 -8.79
C SER A 89 -22.69 6.90 -7.52
N VAL A 90 -22.02 5.79 -7.19
CA VAL A 90 -22.23 5.05 -5.93
C VAL A 90 -21.73 5.87 -4.75
N VAL A 91 -20.49 6.37 -4.81
CA VAL A 91 -19.91 7.17 -3.73
C VAL A 91 -20.60 8.51 -3.51
N ARG A 92 -21.26 9.06 -4.54
CA ARG A 92 -22.06 10.28 -4.43
C ARG A 92 -23.42 10.06 -3.74
N GLY A 93 -23.74 8.83 -3.35
CA GLY A 93 -24.98 8.50 -2.66
C GLY A 93 -26.20 8.43 -3.58
N LYS A 94 -26.02 8.33 -4.92
CA LYS A 94 -27.15 8.23 -5.86
C LYS A 94 -27.84 6.86 -5.81
N TYR A 95 -27.25 5.89 -5.11
CA TYR A 95 -27.73 4.51 -5.04
C TYR A 95 -28.03 4.03 -3.61
N ASP A 96 -27.80 4.87 -2.59
CA ASP A 96 -28.06 4.53 -1.18
C ASP A 96 -29.57 4.31 -0.93
N ASP A 97 -30.41 5.01 -1.69
CA ASP A 97 -31.87 4.89 -1.66
C ASP A 97 -32.40 3.52 -2.13
N ILE A 98 -31.60 2.74 -2.88
CA ILE A 98 -31.98 1.39 -3.34
C ILE A 98 -31.71 0.35 -2.23
N GLU A 99 -30.68 0.57 -1.41
CA GLU A 99 -30.38 -0.26 -0.24
C GLU A 99 -31.38 -0.01 0.91
N MET A 100 -31.88 1.23 1.03
CA MET A 100 -32.93 1.60 1.99
C MET A 100 -34.34 1.07 1.61
N ALA A 101 -34.55 0.63 0.37
CA ALA A 101 -35.87 0.19 -0.10
C ALA A 101 -36.19 -1.28 0.20
N ASP A 102 -35.17 -2.11 0.44
CA ASP A 102 -35.34 -3.54 0.77
C ASP A 102 -35.45 -3.79 2.30
N ASP A 103 -35.18 -2.78 3.13
CA ASP A 103 -35.33 -2.85 4.59
C ASP A 103 -36.35 -1.81 5.13
N PRO A 104 -37.58 -2.21 5.47
CA PRO A 104 -38.62 -1.28 5.91
C PRO A 104 -38.41 -0.72 7.33
N ASP A 105 -37.37 -1.14 8.07
CA ASP A 105 -37.18 -0.77 9.49
C ASP A 105 -36.10 0.33 9.71
N HIS A 106 -35.41 0.77 8.66
CA HIS A 106 -34.36 1.79 8.76
C HIS A 106 -34.86 3.22 8.51
N LYS A 107 -35.59 3.77 9.47
CA LYS A 107 -35.78 5.22 9.60
C LYS A 107 -35.01 5.74 10.79
N GLU A 108 -33.73 6.11 10.65
CA GLU A 108 -33.13 7.23 11.39
C GLU A 108 -31.92 7.81 10.63
N PRO A 109 -31.67 9.13 10.72
CA PRO A 109 -30.55 9.77 10.05
C PRO A 109 -29.28 9.53 10.87
N HIS A 110 -28.47 8.55 10.46
CA HIS A 110 -27.24 8.21 11.16
C HIS A 110 -26.10 9.17 10.80
N SER A 111 -26.14 10.36 11.42
CA SER A 111 -25.00 11.26 11.49
C SER A 111 -23.98 10.72 12.49
N MET A 112 -22.83 10.30 11.96
CA MET A 112 -21.51 10.23 12.58
C MET A 112 -21.44 10.69 14.06
N LYS A 113 -21.42 9.72 15.00
CA LYS A 113 -20.74 9.93 16.29
C LYS A 113 -19.40 9.22 16.23
N ALA A 114 -18.42 9.88 15.60
CA ALA A 114 -17.01 9.52 15.69
C ALA A 114 -16.35 10.18 16.92
N GLU A 115 -17.10 10.26 18.02
CA GLU A 115 -16.57 10.70 19.30
C GLU A 115 -16.69 9.50 20.23
N VAL A 116 -15.55 9.03 20.71
CA VAL A 116 -15.50 8.23 21.94
C VAL A 116 -15.89 9.21 23.05
N GLU A 117 -17.19 9.43 23.18
CA GLU A 117 -17.78 10.18 24.28
C GLU A 117 -17.67 9.26 25.50
N MET A 118 -16.61 9.47 26.27
CA MET A 118 -16.50 8.92 27.61
C MET A 118 -17.55 9.65 28.46
N THR A 119 -18.66 8.98 28.75
CA THR A 119 -19.51 9.42 29.86
C THR A 119 -18.69 9.41 31.15
N ASP A 120 -18.95 10.39 32.03
CA ASP A 120 -18.23 10.71 33.28
C ASP A 120 -18.04 9.52 34.25
N ASP A 121 -18.69 8.37 33.98
CA ASP A 121 -18.71 7.15 34.79
C ASP A 121 -17.85 5.98 34.26
N GLY A 122 -17.04 6.17 33.21
CA GLY A 122 -15.98 5.21 32.85
C GLY A 122 -16.42 3.85 32.29
N ASP A 123 -17.65 3.70 31.82
CA ASP A 123 -18.13 2.50 31.13
C ASP A 123 -18.11 2.66 29.60
N ILE A 124 -17.79 1.56 28.89
CA ILE A 124 -17.89 1.52 27.43
C ILE A 124 -19.36 1.33 27.05
N VAL A 125 -19.97 2.38 26.51
CA VAL A 125 -21.40 2.49 26.12
C VAL A 125 -21.84 1.45 25.06
N GLN A 126 -21.00 0.48 24.67
CA GLN A 126 -21.28 -0.51 23.62
C GLN A 126 -20.97 -1.97 24.03
N THR A 127 -21.24 -2.37 25.29
CA THR A 127 -21.05 -3.79 25.68
C THR A 127 -22.24 -4.70 25.36
N ILE A 128 -23.45 -4.18 25.07
CA ILE A 128 -24.57 -5.00 24.58
C ILE A 128 -25.46 -4.17 23.65
N LYS A 129 -25.24 -4.25 22.33
CA LYS A 129 -26.25 -3.86 21.34
C LYS A 129 -26.27 -4.91 20.24
N ASP A 130 -27.46 -5.45 20.03
CA ASP A 130 -27.81 -6.48 19.06
C ASP A 130 -27.29 -6.13 17.65
N GLU A 131 -26.62 -7.08 17.00
CA GLU A 131 -25.97 -6.93 15.71
C GLU A 131 -26.99 -7.06 14.57
N GLY A 132 -27.61 -5.93 14.20
CA GLY A 132 -28.44 -5.83 12.99
C GLY A 132 -27.91 -4.73 12.09
N HIS A 133 -26.97 -5.07 11.21
CA HIS A 133 -26.53 -4.30 10.02
C HIS A 133 -26.33 -2.78 10.16
N HIS A 134 -25.89 -2.33 11.34
CA HIS A 134 -25.76 -0.90 11.65
C HIS A 134 -24.31 -0.51 11.98
N GLY A 135 -23.43 -0.65 10.99
CA GLY A 135 -22.00 -0.38 11.15
C GLY A 135 -21.28 -0.01 9.86
N GLU A 136 -22.01 0.35 8.81
CA GLU A 136 -21.42 0.63 7.51
C GLU A 136 -21.06 2.13 7.42
N VAL A 137 -19.75 2.41 7.42
CA VAL A 137 -19.24 3.73 7.03
C VAL A 137 -19.79 4.06 5.64
N ASN A 138 -20.30 5.28 5.45
CA ASN A 138 -20.79 5.74 4.15
C ASN A 138 -19.73 5.42 3.07
N HIS A 139 -20.13 4.97 1.88
CA HIS A 139 -19.24 4.70 0.75
C HIS A 139 -18.21 5.82 0.50
N PHE A 140 -18.59 7.09 0.70
CA PHE A 140 -17.67 8.22 0.64
C PHE A 140 -16.66 8.26 1.79
N GLN A 141 -17.07 7.91 3.00
CA GLN A 141 -16.19 7.82 4.17
C GLN A 141 -15.20 6.64 4.03
N ALA A 142 -15.66 5.51 3.49
CA ALA A 142 -14.80 4.37 3.13
C ALA A 142 -13.78 4.77 2.04
N LEU A 143 -14.23 5.44 0.98
CA LEU A 143 -13.36 5.96 -0.07
C LEU A 143 -12.34 6.96 0.49
N ALA A 144 -12.77 7.92 1.31
CA ALA A 144 -11.90 8.93 1.90
C ALA A 144 -10.80 8.28 2.76
N THR A 145 -11.14 7.21 3.48
CA THR A 145 -10.18 6.46 4.30
C THR A 145 -9.16 5.74 3.42
N ALA A 146 -9.61 5.07 2.35
CA ALA A 146 -8.74 4.39 1.39
C ALA A 146 -7.83 5.38 0.62
N VAL A 147 -8.37 6.53 0.21
CA VAL A 147 -7.62 7.60 -0.48
C VAL A 147 -6.62 8.25 0.48
N SER A 148 -6.99 8.46 1.73
CA SER A 148 -6.08 8.98 2.76
C SER A 148 -4.88 8.04 2.99
N GLY A 149 -5.13 6.73 2.99
CA GLY A 149 -4.07 5.72 3.10
C GLY A 149 -3.13 5.67 1.89
N THR A 150 -3.58 6.11 0.71
CA THR A 150 -2.79 6.03 -0.53
C THR A 150 -2.20 7.38 -0.96
N VAL A 151 -2.76 8.52 -0.58
CA VAL A 151 -2.25 9.86 -0.93
C VAL A 151 -1.43 10.42 0.23
N GLY A 152 -0.24 9.87 0.42
CA GLY A 152 0.73 10.34 1.42
C GLY A 152 1.76 11.33 0.87
N LEU A 153 2.49 12.01 1.77
CA LEU A 153 3.63 12.88 1.44
C LEU A 153 4.68 12.16 0.58
N GLY A 154 4.84 10.84 0.76
CA GLY A 154 5.75 10.01 -0.04
C GLY A 154 5.36 9.94 -1.52
N ASN A 155 4.07 9.83 -1.85
CA ASN A 155 3.62 9.79 -3.25
C ASN A 155 3.78 11.16 -3.92
N ILE A 156 3.56 12.24 -3.19
CA ILE A 156 3.77 13.59 -3.71
C ILE A 156 5.27 13.89 -3.89
N ALA A 157 6.11 13.53 -2.93
CA ALA A 157 7.57 13.68 -3.01
C ALA A 157 8.19 12.82 -4.11
N GLY A 158 7.73 11.57 -4.26
CA GLY A 158 8.19 10.66 -5.32
C GLY A 158 7.88 11.21 -6.71
N VAL A 159 6.67 11.74 -6.92
CA VAL A 159 6.31 12.41 -8.18
C VAL A 159 7.17 13.66 -8.43
N ALA A 160 7.45 14.46 -7.40
CA ALA A 160 8.32 15.63 -7.55
C ALA A 160 9.75 15.25 -8.00
N ILE A 161 10.32 14.20 -7.42
CA ILE A 161 11.64 13.67 -7.83
C ILE A 161 11.58 13.14 -9.27
N ALA A 162 10.54 12.36 -9.60
CA ALA A 162 10.36 11.78 -10.94
C ALA A 162 10.26 12.85 -12.03
N VAL A 163 9.53 13.96 -11.78
CA VAL A 163 9.43 15.08 -12.73
C VAL A 163 10.73 15.90 -12.77
N GLY A 164 11.39 16.09 -11.62
CA GLY A 164 12.66 16.81 -11.54
C GLY A 164 13.76 16.14 -12.37
N ILE A 165 13.85 14.82 -12.32
CA ILE A 165 14.87 14.05 -13.06
C ILE A 165 14.40 13.73 -14.49
N GLY A 166 13.12 13.39 -14.68
CA GLY A 166 12.58 12.95 -15.97
C GLY A 166 12.18 14.07 -16.95
N GLY A 167 12.24 15.34 -16.52
CA GLY A 167 11.96 16.49 -17.39
C GLY A 167 10.49 16.62 -17.81
N PRO A 168 10.18 17.43 -18.84
CA PRO A 168 8.80 17.79 -19.21
C PRO A 168 7.94 16.59 -19.63
N GLY A 169 8.55 15.50 -20.10
CA GLY A 169 7.88 14.28 -20.55
C GLY A 169 7.44 13.34 -19.42
N ALA A 170 7.99 13.47 -18.21
CA ALA A 170 7.69 12.57 -17.10
C ALA A 170 6.19 12.56 -16.72
N LYS A 171 5.54 13.72 -16.79
CA LYS A 171 4.10 13.85 -16.47
C LYS A 171 3.21 13.03 -17.40
N PHE A 172 3.57 12.95 -18.69
CA PHE A 172 2.84 12.14 -19.66
C PHE A 172 2.95 10.65 -19.29
N TRP A 173 4.17 10.19 -19.01
CA TRP A 173 4.41 8.80 -18.65
C TRP A 173 3.75 8.41 -17.32
N LEU A 174 3.71 9.31 -16.32
CA LEU A 174 3.02 9.07 -15.06
C LEU A 174 1.51 8.82 -15.23
N ILE A 175 0.85 9.59 -16.13
CA ILE A 175 -0.57 9.38 -16.43
C ILE A 175 -0.78 8.03 -17.13
N VAL A 176 0.10 7.67 -18.06
CA VAL A 176 0.05 6.39 -18.77
C VAL A 176 0.21 5.21 -17.82
N THR A 177 1.11 5.30 -16.83
CA THR A 177 1.33 4.24 -15.83
C THR A 177 0.23 4.16 -14.76
N ALA A 178 -0.56 5.22 -14.57
CA ALA A 178 -1.65 5.27 -13.60
C ALA A 178 -3.01 4.79 -14.15
N LEU A 179 -3.08 4.55 -15.47
CA LEU A 179 -4.27 4.08 -16.18
C LEU A 179 -4.56 2.57 -16.01
N PRO A 180 -3.56 1.66 -16.07
CA PRO A 180 -3.78 0.23 -15.86
C PRO A 180 -4.01 -0.15 -14.38
#